data_AF-A0A3C1YPB2-F1
#
_entry.id   AF-A0A3C1YPB2-F1
#
_cell.length_a   1.000
_cell.length_b   1.000
_cell.length_c   1.000
_cell.angle_alpha   90.00
_cell.angle_beta   90.00
_cell.angle_gamma   90.00
#
_symmetry.space_group_name_H-M   'P 1'
#
loop_
_entity.id
_entity.type
_entity.pdbx_description
1 polymer ?
#
loop_
_entity_poly.entity_id
_entity_poly.type
_entity_poly.pdbx_seq_one_letter_code
_entity_poly.pdbx_strand_id
1 'polypeptide(L)'
;MTEEKQSLSKWILIVSGLFAVMELAVSVQLSFFPQTMLETVDLTAKGVDYLVYMWDARQFALGVIFAVATWKKSIPMLTIAYIFFFVMFVGDFVIGILQKENSLIISAGVMSVISSAMIFVINKRK
;
A
#
# COMPACT_ATOMS: atom_id res chain seq x y z
N MET A 1 -12.50 33.74 -9.69
CA MET A 1 -11.18 33.09 -9.75
C MET A 1 -11.40 31.67 -10.24
N THR A 2 -11.24 31.45 -11.53
CA THR A 2 -11.24 30.12 -12.15
C THR A 2 -9.96 29.42 -11.76
N GLU A 3 -10.03 28.58 -10.73
CA GLU A 3 -8.99 27.58 -10.49
C GLU A 3 -8.95 26.68 -11.73
N GLU A 4 -7.96 26.89 -12.59
CA GLU A 4 -7.47 25.82 -13.45
C GLU A 4 -7.14 24.65 -12.53
N LYS A 5 -8.08 23.72 -12.36
CA LYS A 5 -7.83 22.41 -11.80
C LYS A 5 -6.73 21.81 -12.65
N GLN A 6 -5.48 21.95 -12.21
CA GLN A 6 -4.33 21.30 -12.82
C GLN A 6 -4.68 19.82 -12.87
N SER A 7 -5.08 19.36 -14.05
CA SER A 7 -5.66 18.03 -14.18
C SER A 7 -4.59 17.03 -13.79
N LEU A 8 -4.90 16.21 -12.79
CA LEU A 8 -3.99 15.19 -12.28
C LEU A 8 -3.46 14.36 -13.46
N SER A 9 -2.13 14.27 -13.59
CA SER A 9 -1.53 13.66 -14.77
C SER A 9 -1.98 12.20 -14.90
N LYS A 10 -2.37 11.79 -16.12
CA LYS A 10 -2.96 10.47 -16.38
C LYS A 10 -2.09 9.32 -15.87
N TRP A 11 -0.76 9.45 -15.90
CA TRP A 11 0.15 8.42 -15.42
C TRP A 11 0.10 8.24 -13.90
N ILE A 12 -0.10 9.31 -13.11
CA ILE A 12 -0.24 9.20 -11.65
C ILE A 12 -1.50 8.40 -11.32
N LEU A 13 -2.60 8.68 -12.01
CA LEU A 13 -3.85 7.92 -11.85
C LEU A 13 -3.70 6.45 -12.21
N ILE A 14 -2.93 6.14 -13.26
CA ILE A 14 -2.63 4.74 -13.65
C ILE A 14 -1.83 4.06 -12.53
N VAL A 15 -0.76 4.69 -12.06
CA VAL A 15 0.08 4.12 -10.99
C VAL A 15 -0.70 3.95 -9.69
N SER A 16 -1.50 4.94 -9.28
CA SER A 16 -2.36 4.85 -8.10
C SER A 16 -3.45 3.78 -8.25
N GLY A 17 -4.00 3.60 -9.45
CA GLY A 17 -4.94 2.53 -9.76
C GLY A 17 -4.32 1.15 -9.68
N LEU A 18 -3.08 0.97 -10.18
CA LEU A 18 -2.34 -0.28 -10.04
C LEU A 18 -2.07 -0.62 -8.57
N PHE A 19 -1.70 0.37 -7.75
CA PHE A 19 -1.57 0.16 -6.30
C PHE A 19 -2.89 -0.22 -5.64
N ALA A 20 -4.01 0.40 -6.02
CA ALA A 20 -5.32 0.01 -5.51
C ALA A 20 -5.64 -1.45 -5.81
N VAL A 21 -5.41 -1.89 -7.05
CA VAL A 21 -5.66 -3.28 -7.47
C VAL A 21 -4.73 -4.25 -6.74
N MET A 22 -3.45 -3.90 -6.61
CA MET A 22 -2.46 -4.72 -5.92
C MET A 22 -2.85 -4.96 -4.46
N GLU A 23 -3.15 -3.90 -3.71
CA GLU A 23 -3.51 -4.00 -2.29
C GLU A 23 -4.82 -4.79 -2.07
N LEU A 24 -5.82 -4.58 -2.95
CA LEU A 24 -7.05 -5.36 -2.90
C LEU A 24 -6.83 -6.84 -3.26
N ALA A 25 -5.96 -7.14 -4.22
CA ALA A 25 -5.61 -8.51 -4.57
C ALA A 25 -4.90 -9.23 -3.41
N VAL A 26 -3.97 -8.54 -2.74
CA VAL A 26 -3.28 -9.07 -1.55
C VAL A 26 -4.27 -9.33 -0.42
N SER A 27 -5.20 -8.41 -0.19
CA SER A 27 -6.29 -8.61 0.80
C SER A 27 -7.13 -9.85 0.49
N VAL A 28 -7.60 -10.00 -0.75
CA VAL A 28 -8.36 -11.19 -1.18
C VAL A 28 -7.53 -12.47 -0.96
N GLN A 29 -6.24 -12.45 -1.30
CA GLN A 29 -5.39 -13.62 -1.12
C GLN A 29 -5.16 -13.96 0.36
N LEU A 30 -5.02 -12.97 1.24
CA LEU A 30 -4.92 -13.19 2.69
C LEU A 30 -6.24 -13.70 3.30
N SER A 31 -7.38 -13.20 2.83
CA SER A 31 -8.71 -13.65 3.25
C SER A 31 -9.00 -15.12 2.91
N PHE A 32 -8.67 -15.54 1.67
CA PHE A 32 -9.07 -16.86 1.17
C PHE A 32 -7.96 -17.90 1.19
N PHE A 33 -6.69 -17.48 1.06
CA PHE A 33 -5.53 -18.37 0.92
C PHE A 33 -4.33 -17.93 1.77
N PRO A 34 -4.50 -17.68 3.08
CA PRO A 34 -3.42 -17.15 3.94
C PRO A 34 -2.19 -18.07 3.99
N GLN A 35 -2.39 -19.38 3.85
CA GLN A 35 -1.32 -20.39 3.81
C GLN A 35 -0.31 -20.14 2.68
N THR A 36 -0.75 -19.58 1.55
CA THR A 36 0.13 -19.33 0.39
C THR A 36 0.99 -18.07 0.57
N MET A 37 0.62 -17.20 1.51
CA MET A 37 1.35 -15.95 1.81
C MET A 37 2.21 -16.08 3.07
N LEU A 38 1.92 -17.06 3.93
CA LEU A 38 2.53 -17.26 5.24
C LEU A 38 3.05 -18.69 5.40
N GLU A 39 3.76 -19.21 4.38
CA GLU A 39 4.26 -20.59 4.37
C GLU A 39 5.19 -20.93 5.55
N THR A 40 5.82 -19.91 6.16
CA THR A 40 6.74 -20.06 7.29
C THR A 40 6.06 -19.89 8.66
N VAL A 41 4.76 -19.59 8.71
CA VAL A 41 4.03 -19.32 9.95
C VAL A 41 3.03 -20.43 10.24
N ASP A 42 3.09 -20.98 11.45
CA ASP A 42 2.08 -21.94 11.93
C ASP A 42 0.75 -21.22 12.18
N LEU A 43 -0.16 -21.30 11.20
CA LEU A 43 -1.50 -20.73 11.30
C LEU A 43 -2.38 -21.41 12.35
N THR A 44 -1.97 -22.55 12.91
CA THR A 44 -2.72 -23.21 14.01
C THR A 44 -2.37 -22.64 15.39
N ALA A 45 -1.31 -21.82 15.48
CA ALA A 45 -0.91 -21.17 16.73
C ALA A 45 -1.88 -20.05 17.12
N LYS A 46 -2.31 -20.05 18.38
CA LYS A 46 -3.23 -19.03 18.92
C LYS A 46 -2.66 -17.62 18.73
N GLY A 47 -3.43 -16.76 18.05
CA GLY A 47 -3.09 -15.36 17.82
C GLY A 47 -2.50 -15.06 16.44
N VAL A 48 -2.11 -16.08 15.67
CA VAL A 48 -1.64 -15.90 14.29
C VAL A 48 -2.78 -15.45 13.38
N ASP A 49 -3.95 -16.06 13.47
CA ASP A 49 -5.14 -15.64 12.73
C ASP A 49 -5.47 -14.15 12.92
N TYR A 50 -5.29 -13.65 14.14
CA TYR A 50 -5.50 -12.24 14.45
C TYR A 50 -4.52 -11.33 13.69
N LEU A 51 -3.25 -11.72 13.60
CA LEU A 51 -2.25 -10.99 12.80
C LEU A 51 -2.58 -11.04 11.31
N VAL A 52 -3.06 -12.17 10.80
CA VAL A 52 -3.52 -12.31 9.41
C VAL A 52 -4.69 -11.36 9.13
N TYR A 53 -5.72 -11.34 9.98
CA TYR A 53 -6.85 -10.44 9.80
C TYR A 53 -6.48 -8.96 9.95
N MET A 54 -5.56 -8.61 10.85
CA MET A 54 -5.04 -7.24 10.95
C MET A 54 -4.31 -6.81 9.68
N TRP A 55 -3.48 -7.70 9.12
CA TRP A 55 -2.79 -7.44 7.86
C TRP A 55 -3.79 -7.31 6.71
N ASP A 56 -4.72 -8.25 6.57
CA ASP A 56 -5.75 -8.23 5.55
C ASP A 56 -6.57 -6.93 5.60
N ALA A 57 -7.10 -6.57 6.77
CA ALA A 57 -7.85 -5.34 6.95
C ALA A 57 -7.04 -4.08 6.58
N ARG A 58 -5.74 -4.08 6.84
CA ARG A 58 -4.81 -2.99 6.46
C ARG A 58 -4.67 -2.89 4.93
N GLN A 59 -4.45 -4.02 4.25
CA GLN A 59 -4.31 -4.09 2.79
C GLN A 59 -5.62 -3.71 2.09
N PHE A 60 -6.75 -4.18 2.61
CA PHE A 60 -8.07 -3.78 2.15
C PHE A 60 -8.29 -2.27 2.28
N ALA A 61 -8.03 -1.69 3.45
CA ALA A 61 -8.25 -0.28 3.72
C ALA A 61 -7.41 0.61 2.78
N LEU A 62 -6.13 0.27 2.56
CA LEU A 62 -5.27 1.00 1.63
C LEU A 62 -5.75 0.86 0.18
N GLY A 63 -6.10 -0.34 -0.24
CA GLY A 63 -6.67 -0.60 -1.56
C GLY A 63 -7.91 0.26 -1.84
N VAL A 64 -8.83 0.34 -0.87
CA VAL A 64 -10.03 1.18 -0.97
C VAL A 64 -9.67 2.67 -0.98
N ILE A 65 -8.76 3.14 -0.13
CA ILE A 65 -8.33 4.54 -0.10
C ILE A 65 -7.73 4.93 -1.46
N PHE A 66 -6.83 4.11 -2.03
CA PHE A 66 -6.25 4.36 -3.35
C PHE A 66 -7.30 4.30 -4.46
N ALA A 67 -8.24 3.35 -4.42
CA ALA A 67 -9.31 3.25 -5.41
C ALA A 67 -10.18 4.51 -5.41
N VAL A 68 -10.63 4.95 -4.23
CA VAL A 68 -11.47 6.14 -4.06
C VAL A 68 -10.70 7.41 -4.42
N ALA A 69 -9.43 7.52 -4.00
CA ALA A 69 -8.59 8.67 -4.31
C ALA A 69 -8.35 8.80 -5.82
N THR A 70 -8.11 7.68 -6.50
CA THR A 70 -7.95 7.60 -7.96
C THR A 70 -9.25 7.95 -8.69
N TRP A 71 -10.38 7.41 -8.23
CA TRP A 71 -11.70 7.69 -8.81
C TRP A 71 -12.08 9.17 -8.69
N LYS A 72 -11.90 9.75 -7.50
CA LYS A 72 -12.19 11.18 -7.23
C LYS A 72 -11.16 12.13 -7.82
N LYS A 73 -10.03 11.62 -8.34
CA LYS A 73 -8.90 12.41 -8.87
C LYS A 73 -8.43 13.50 -7.89
N SER A 74 -8.46 13.20 -6.59
CA SER A 74 -8.18 14.16 -5.53
C SER A 74 -6.70 14.13 -5.14
N ILE A 75 -5.97 15.21 -5.47
CA ILE A 75 -4.57 15.41 -5.07
C ILE A 75 -4.36 15.23 -3.56
N PRO A 76 -5.10 15.93 -2.66
CA PRO A 76 -4.85 15.80 -1.23
C PRO A 76 -5.12 14.38 -0.71
N MET A 77 -6.10 13.69 -1.26
CA MET A 77 -6.43 12.31 -0.85
C MET A 77 -5.34 11.32 -1.32
N LEU A 78 -4.81 11.50 -2.53
CA LEU A 78 -3.69 10.70 -3.03
C LEU A 78 -2.41 10.94 -2.22
N THR A 79 -2.10 12.18 -1.84
CA THR A 79 -0.94 12.47 -0.99
C THR A 79 -1.05 11.74 0.34
N ILE A 80 -2.21 11.78 0.99
CA ILE A 80 -2.45 11.07 2.25
C ILE A 80 -2.31 9.57 2.05
N ALA A 81 -2.91 9.01 0.99
CA ALA A 81 -2.79 7.59 0.65
C ALA A 81 -1.32 7.15 0.51
N TYR A 82 -0.52 7.90 -0.25
CA TYR A 82 0.91 7.61 -0.41
C TYR A 82 1.72 7.77 0.88
N ILE A 83 1.35 8.71 1.77
CA ILE A 83 2.00 8.81 3.09
C ILE A 83 1.70 7.58 3.94
N PHE A 84 0.44 7.15 4.01
CA PHE A 84 0.08 5.92 4.74
C PHE A 84 0.78 4.69 4.16
N PHE A 85 0.83 4.60 2.83
CA PHE A 85 1.55 3.53 2.13
C PHE A 85 3.05 3.55 2.46
N PHE A 86 3.69 4.73 2.45
CA PHE A 86 5.09 4.88 2.84
C PHE A 86 5.34 4.44 4.28
N VAL A 87 4.56 4.94 5.24
CA VAL A 87 4.70 4.58 6.66
C VAL A 87 4.52 3.07 6.87
N MET A 88 3.57 2.46 6.17
CA MET A 88 3.37 1.01 6.20
C MET A 88 4.61 0.26 5.73
N PHE A 89 5.15 0.58 4.55
CA PHE A 89 6.31 -0.13 4.02
C PHE A 89 7.59 0.15 4.82
N VAL A 90 7.73 1.31 5.46
CA VAL A 90 8.81 1.53 6.44
C VAL A 90 8.66 0.58 7.63
N GLY A 91 7.44 0.38 8.13
CA GLY A 91 7.16 -0.60 9.18
C GLY A 91 7.51 -2.03 8.75
N ASP A 92 7.04 -2.44 7.57
CA ASP A 92 7.31 -3.76 7.00
C ASP A 92 8.82 -3.97 6.73
N PHE A 93 9.55 -2.90 6.35
CA PHE A 93 11.01 -2.94 6.21
C PHE A 93 11.73 -3.21 7.53
N VAL A 94 11.32 -2.55 8.61
CA VAL A 94 11.86 -2.80 9.97
C VAL A 94 11.54 -4.24 10.40
N ILE A 95 10.31 -4.70 10.18
CA ILE A 95 9.91 -6.08 10.47
C ILE A 95 10.76 -7.08 9.67
N GLY A 96 10.99 -6.82 8.38
CA GLY A 96 11.84 -7.65 7.53
C GLY A 96 13.27 -7.77 8.04
N ILE A 97 13.85 -6.67 8.53
CA ILE A 97 15.19 -6.68 9.16
C ILE A 97 15.18 -7.54 10.43
N LEU A 98 14.16 -7.38 11.29
CA LEU A 98 14.04 -8.15 12.54
C LEU A 98 13.85 -9.64 12.29
N GLN A 99 13.07 -10.01 11.27
CA GLN A 99 12.81 -11.39 10.88
C GLN A 99 13.89 -11.99 9.96
N LYS A 100 14.86 -11.17 9.51
CA LYS A 100 15.90 -11.55 8.51
C LYS A 100 15.33 -12.09 7.20
N GLU A 101 14.15 -11.61 6.83
CA GLU A 101 13.41 -12.01 5.63
C GLU A 101 13.82 -11.12 4.44
N ASN A 102 14.78 -11.57 3.63
CA ASN A 102 15.33 -10.78 2.52
C ASN A 102 14.26 -10.35 1.51
N SER A 103 13.25 -11.19 1.26
CA SER A 103 12.14 -10.87 0.36
C SER A 103 11.34 -9.65 0.85
N LEU A 104 11.03 -9.62 2.16
CA LEU A 104 10.29 -8.52 2.77
C LEU A 104 11.12 -7.23 2.80
N ILE A 105 12.42 -7.33 3.09
CA ILE A 105 13.35 -6.18 3.09
C ILE A 105 13.42 -5.54 1.70
N ILE A 106 13.60 -6.35 0.64
CA ILE A 106 13.75 -5.84 -0.73
C ILE A 106 12.44 -5.22 -1.20
N SER A 107 11.31 -5.93 -1.07
CA SER A 107 10.00 -5.44 -1.49
C SER A 107 9.61 -4.15 -0.76
N ALA A 108 9.76 -4.13 0.57
CA ALA A 108 9.43 -2.95 1.37
C ALA A 108 10.36 -1.77 1.11
N GLY A 109 11.65 -2.01 0.86
CA GLY A 109 12.60 -0.98 0.47
C GLY A 109 12.23 -0.34 -0.87
N VAL A 110 11.91 -1.15 -1.88
CA VAL A 110 11.49 -0.67 -3.21
C VAL A 110 10.20 0.13 -3.12
N MET A 111 9.19 -0.37 -2.41
CA MET A 111 7.90 0.32 -2.26
C MET A 111 8.02 1.63 -1.46
N SER A 112 8.94 1.70 -0.49
CA SER A 112 9.25 2.93 0.25
C SER A 112 9.87 3.99 -0.65
N VAL A 113 10.77 3.59 -1.57
CA VAL A 113 11.39 4.51 -2.55
C VAL A 113 10.34 5.02 -3.54
N ILE A 114 9.50 4.12 -4.08
CA ILE A 114 8.47 4.50 -5.05
C ILE A 114 7.45 5.45 -4.42
N SER A 115 6.97 5.15 -3.21
CA SER A 115 6.02 6.01 -2.51
C SER A 115 6.60 7.37 -2.16
N SER A 116 7.85 7.45 -1.71
CA SER A 116 8.56 8.72 -1.52
C SER A 116 8.64 9.54 -2.80
N ALA A 117 8.98 8.90 -3.93
CA ALA A 117 9.04 9.56 -5.23
C ALA A 117 7.66 10.07 -5.67
N MET A 118 6.60 9.29 -5.44
CA MET A 118 5.22 9.69 -5.76
C MET A 118 4.76 10.88 -4.91
N ILE A 119 5.06 10.89 -3.61
CA ILE A 119 4.78 12.03 -2.72
C ILE A 119 5.48 13.29 -3.24
N PHE A 120 6.77 13.18 -3.58
CA PHE A 120 7.55 14.31 -4.09
C PHE A 120 6.98 14.86 -5.40
N VAL A 121 6.63 13.98 -6.34
CA VAL A 121 6.09 14.39 -7.64
C VAL A 121 4.70 15.00 -7.52
N ILE A 122 3.85 14.49 -6.63
CA ILE A 122 2.52 15.05 -6.38
C ILE A 122 2.65 16.42 -5.71
N ASN A 123 3.55 16.57 -4.73
CA ASN A 123 3.71 17.83 -4.00
C ASN A 123 4.39 18.92 -4.85
N LYS A 124 5.30 18.56 -5.76
CA LYS A 124 5.92 19.51 -6.70
C LYS A 124 4.92 20.05 -7.75
N ARG A 125 3.78 19.37 -7.94
CA ARG A 125 2.70 19.78 -8.85
C ARG A 125 1.53 20.46 -8.13
N LYS A 126 1.67 20.75 -6.84
CA LYS A 126 0.67 21.47 -6.05
C LYS A 126 0.99 22.97 -6.09
#